data_AF-A0A3D9DRN3-F1
#
_entry.id   AF-A0A3D9DRN3-F1
#
_cell.length_a   1.000
_cell.length_b   1.000
_cell.length_c   1.000
_cell.angle_alpha   90.00
_cell.angle_beta   90.00
_cell.angle_gamma   90.00
#
_symmetry.space_group_name_H-M   'P 1'
#
loop_
_entity.id
_entity.type
_entity.pdbx_description
1 polymer ?
#
loop_
_entity_poly.entity_id
_entity_poly.type
_entity_poly.pdbx_seq_one_letter_code
_entity_poly.pdbx_strand_id
1 'polypeptide(L)'
;MFDVALVEQCTTEVAPQTMQTLIDVESSGNPFAIAAVGVDVISTPEGKEEAIESAKSLMSQGYNISLGLGQINMHNFEALGLTLSNVFDPCTNIQAADKILSDCYQRAAAEFDDGQRALQAAFSCYYSNNFSRGFEPDDSNGNSYVQRVAASHERLSVPQINFDRSDIDDHRGGETSKQDDGNTEEEPHKEIRAIENFESSEKGGWDVFQDFTG
;
A
#
# COMPACT_ATOMS: atom_id res chain seq x y z
N MET A 1 1.05 -8.72 1.08
CA MET A 1 2.09 -7.69 1.15
C MET A 1 3.09 -8.01 0.06
N PHE A 2 3.32 -7.07 -0.87
CA PHE A 2 4.33 -7.23 -1.91
C PHE A 2 5.73 -7.29 -1.28
N ASP A 3 6.64 -8.09 -1.84
CA ASP A 3 7.95 -8.34 -1.25
C ASP A 3 8.89 -7.14 -1.47
N VAL A 4 9.26 -6.45 -0.39
CA VAL A 4 10.18 -5.31 -0.41
C VAL A 4 11.56 -5.72 -0.94
N ALA A 5 12.00 -6.97 -0.73
CA ALA A 5 13.28 -7.44 -1.25
C ALA A 5 13.31 -7.46 -2.78
N LEU A 6 12.17 -7.73 -3.42
CA LEU A 6 12.05 -7.62 -4.88
C LEU A 6 12.16 -6.16 -5.33
N VAL A 7 11.53 -5.23 -4.61
CA VAL A 7 11.67 -3.80 -4.90
C VAL A 7 13.13 -3.35 -4.82
N GLU A 8 13.86 -3.77 -3.79
CA GLU A 8 15.29 -3.47 -3.64
C GLU A 8 16.13 -4.02 -4.80
N GLN A 9 15.81 -5.21 -5.32
CA GLN A 9 16.53 -5.80 -6.44
C GLN A 9 16.26 -5.10 -7.78
N CYS A 10 15.05 -4.56 -7.97
CA CYS A 10 14.63 -4.02 -9.26
C CYS A 10 14.75 -2.49 -9.35
N THR A 11 15.05 -1.77 -8.27
CA THR A 11 15.17 -0.30 -8.25
C THR A 11 16.63 0.16 -8.27
N THR A 12 16.90 1.31 -8.87
CA THR A 12 18.25 1.88 -8.95
C THR A 12 18.32 3.34 -8.53
N GLU A 13 17.31 4.14 -8.88
CA GLU A 13 17.32 5.59 -8.65
C GLU A 13 16.40 5.99 -7.48
N VAL A 14 15.28 5.29 -7.30
CA VAL A 14 14.28 5.56 -6.27
C VAL A 14 14.54 4.70 -5.03
N ALA A 15 14.42 5.30 -3.85
CA ALA A 15 14.54 4.56 -2.59
C ALA A 15 13.50 3.41 -2.51
N PRO A 16 13.88 2.21 -2.07
CA PRO A 16 12.99 1.04 -2.08
C PRO A 16 11.66 1.27 -1.36
N GLN A 17 11.68 1.97 -0.21
CA GLN A 17 10.46 2.30 0.53
C GLN A 17 9.52 3.21 -0.29
N THR A 18 10.07 4.21 -1.00
CA THR A 18 9.28 5.10 -1.86
C THR A 18 8.65 4.33 -3.02
N MET A 19 9.40 3.41 -3.64
CA MET A 19 8.86 2.57 -4.71
C MET A 19 7.81 1.59 -4.19
N GLN A 20 8.00 1.01 -3.00
CA GLN A 20 6.99 0.16 -2.36
C GLN A 20 5.69 0.94 -2.12
N THR A 21 5.78 2.17 -1.61
CA THR A 21 4.61 3.05 -1.42
C THR A 21 3.90 3.36 -2.74
N LEU A 22 4.66 3.61 -3.82
CA LEU A 22 4.09 3.80 -5.16
C LEU A 22 3.32 2.55 -5.60
N ILE A 23 3.92 1.37 -5.53
CA ILE A 23 3.30 0.09 -5.94
C ILE A 23 2.02 -0.18 -5.12
N ASP A 24 2.05 0.11 -3.82
CA ASP A 24 0.88 -0.04 -2.96
C ASP A 24 -0.30 0.84 -3.42
N VAL A 25 -0.03 2.09 -3.80
CA VAL A 25 -1.06 3.03 -4.29
C VAL A 25 -1.53 2.66 -5.70
N GLU A 26 -0.62 2.25 -6.58
CA GLU A 26 -0.90 2.00 -7.99
C GLU A 26 -1.63 0.68 -8.22
N SER A 27 -1.25 -0.38 -7.52
CA SER A 27 -1.72 -1.74 -7.81
C SER A 27 -2.01 -2.59 -6.58
N SER A 28 -1.80 -2.06 -5.37
CA SER A 28 -1.81 -2.85 -4.13
C SER A 28 -0.87 -4.07 -4.19
N GLY A 29 0.21 -3.97 -4.98
CA GLY A 29 1.17 -5.05 -5.19
C GLY A 29 0.72 -6.12 -6.19
N ASN A 30 -0.31 -5.86 -7.00
CA ASN A 30 -0.77 -6.81 -8.01
C ASN A 30 -0.01 -6.64 -9.33
N PRO A 31 0.82 -7.62 -9.74
CA PRO A 31 1.59 -7.52 -10.98
C PRO A 31 0.74 -7.58 -12.24
N PHE A 32 -0.53 -8.01 -12.17
CA PHE A 32 -1.44 -8.15 -13.30
C PHE A 32 -2.53 -7.08 -13.34
N ALA A 33 -2.42 -6.04 -12.50
CA ALA A 33 -3.38 -4.94 -12.48
C ALA A 33 -3.46 -4.21 -13.85
N ILE A 34 -4.68 -3.92 -14.28
CA ILE A 34 -4.99 -3.19 -15.51
C ILE A 34 -5.99 -2.08 -15.18
N ALA A 35 -5.65 -0.85 -15.53
CA ALA A 35 -6.57 0.28 -15.53
C ALA A 35 -6.76 0.79 -16.96
N ALA A 36 -7.94 1.34 -17.25
CA ALA A 36 -8.23 1.98 -18.53
C ALA A 36 -8.97 3.32 -18.31
N VAL A 37 -8.58 4.34 -19.04
CA VAL A 37 -9.22 5.66 -18.95
C VAL A 37 -10.69 5.55 -19.32
N GLY A 38 -11.57 5.96 -18.40
CA GLY A 38 -13.03 5.93 -18.58
C GLY A 38 -13.69 4.57 -18.30
N VAL A 39 -12.97 3.62 -17.70
CA VAL A 39 -13.51 2.32 -17.28
C VAL A 39 -13.38 2.18 -15.77
N ASP A 40 -14.51 2.08 -15.07
CA ASP A 40 -14.53 2.06 -13.61
C ASP A 40 -14.10 0.70 -13.02
N VAL A 41 -14.45 -0.40 -13.69
CA VAL A 41 -14.20 -1.76 -13.19
C VAL A 41 -13.66 -2.62 -14.33
N ILE A 42 -12.48 -3.20 -14.10
CA ILE A 42 -11.88 -4.22 -14.95
C ILE A 42 -11.67 -5.45 -14.08
N SER A 43 -12.09 -6.61 -14.57
CA SER A 43 -11.82 -7.88 -13.88
C SER A 43 -10.31 -8.08 -13.77
N THR A 44 -9.83 -8.31 -12.55
CA THR A 44 -8.43 -8.59 -12.29
C THR A 44 -8.04 -9.93 -12.92
N PRO A 45 -7.05 -9.96 -13.83
CA PRO A 45 -6.54 -11.20 -14.38
C PRO A 45 -5.87 -12.07 -13.32
N GLU A 46 -6.01 -13.39 -13.41
CA GLU A 46 -5.39 -14.36 -12.49
C GLU A 46 -3.93 -14.67 -12.85
N GLY A 47 -3.51 -14.35 -14.07
CA GLY A 47 -2.19 -14.67 -14.58
C GLY A 47 -1.75 -13.79 -15.74
N LYS A 48 -0.48 -13.97 -16.12
CA LYS A 48 0.19 -13.16 -17.15
C LYS A 48 -0.49 -13.28 -18.52
N GLU A 49 -0.83 -14.50 -18.93
CA GLU A 49 -1.46 -14.76 -20.23
C GLU A 49 -2.82 -14.06 -20.34
N GLU A 50 -3.66 -14.18 -19.30
CA GLU A 50 -4.96 -13.52 -19.23
C GLU A 50 -4.83 -11.98 -19.19
N ALA A 51 -3.82 -11.47 -18.48
CA ALA A 51 -3.54 -10.04 -18.43
C ALA A 51 -3.16 -9.50 -19.82
N ILE A 52 -2.37 -10.26 -20.58
CA ILE A 52 -2.02 -9.91 -21.97
C ILE A 52 -3.25 -9.92 -22.87
N GLU A 53 -4.13 -10.91 -22.77
CA GLU A 53 -5.35 -10.99 -23.57
C GLU A 53 -6.32 -9.85 -23.24
N SER A 54 -6.49 -9.56 -21.95
CA SER A 54 -7.31 -8.45 -21.47
C SER A 54 -6.78 -7.10 -21.98
N ALA A 55 -5.47 -6.87 -21.87
CA ALA A 55 -4.83 -5.67 -22.40
C ALA A 55 -5.01 -5.54 -23.92
N LYS A 56 -4.81 -6.62 -24.69
CA LYS A 56 -5.06 -6.62 -26.14
C LYS A 56 -6.51 -6.26 -26.48
N SER A 57 -7.46 -6.84 -25.75
CA SER A 57 -8.88 -6.55 -25.94
C SER A 57 -9.19 -5.06 -25.72
N LEU A 58 -8.71 -4.48 -24.62
CA LEU A 58 -8.90 -3.06 -24.31
C LEU A 58 -8.23 -2.14 -25.35
N MET A 59 -7.00 -2.45 -25.77
CA MET A 59 -6.31 -1.69 -26.82
C MET A 59 -7.06 -1.76 -28.16
N SER A 60 -7.62 -2.92 -28.52
CA SER A 60 -8.40 -3.07 -29.76
C SER A 60 -9.69 -2.25 -29.78
N GLN A 61 -10.20 -1.93 -28.59
CA GLN A 61 -11.36 -1.05 -28.39
C GLN A 61 -10.96 0.44 -28.33
N GLY A 62 -9.66 0.76 -28.40
CA GLY A 62 -9.15 2.12 -28.39
C GLY A 62 -8.96 2.74 -27.00
N TYR A 63 -9.00 1.95 -25.93
CA TYR A 63 -8.74 2.46 -24.58
C TYR A 63 -7.27 2.80 -24.38
N ASN A 64 -7.02 3.89 -23.64
CA ASN A 64 -5.72 4.18 -23.06
C ASN A 64 -5.58 3.43 -21.73
N ILE A 65 -4.60 2.54 -21.64
CA ILE A 65 -4.43 1.61 -20.52
C ILE A 65 -3.12 1.80 -19.76
N SER A 66 -3.14 1.45 -18.48
CA SER A 66 -2.00 1.39 -17.58
C SER A 66 -1.87 -0.02 -17.00
N LEU A 67 -0.64 -0.55 -16.93
CA LEU A 67 -0.39 -1.98 -16.69
C LEU A 67 0.63 -2.26 -15.57
N GLY A 68 0.34 -3.27 -14.76
CA GLY A 68 1.25 -3.88 -13.80
C GLY A 68 1.48 -3.08 -12.51
N LEU A 69 2.56 -3.41 -11.80
CA LEU A 69 2.82 -2.97 -10.41
C LEU A 69 2.83 -1.45 -10.23
N GLY A 70 3.50 -0.72 -11.13
CA GLY A 70 3.56 0.73 -11.15
C GLY A 70 2.56 1.37 -12.12
N GLN A 71 1.59 0.59 -12.64
CA GLN A 71 0.56 1.07 -13.57
C GLN A 71 1.14 1.88 -14.75
N ILE A 72 2.10 1.29 -15.47
CA ILE A 72 2.80 1.97 -16.56
C ILE A 72 1.84 2.20 -17.73
N ASN A 73 1.62 3.46 -18.08
CA ASN A 73 0.75 3.83 -19.19
C ASN A 73 1.33 3.39 -20.54
N MET A 74 0.47 2.91 -21.44
CA MET A 74 0.84 2.42 -22.78
C MET A 74 1.59 3.46 -23.63
N HIS A 75 1.39 4.76 -23.40
CA HIS A 75 2.11 5.81 -24.12
C HIS A 75 3.61 5.86 -23.80
N ASN A 76 4.05 5.29 -22.67
CA ASN A 76 5.46 5.22 -22.30
C ASN A 76 6.20 4.01 -22.91
N PHE A 77 5.48 3.09 -23.57
CA PHE A 77 6.05 1.78 -23.91
C PHE A 77 7.18 1.87 -24.91
N GLU A 78 7.01 2.65 -25.97
CA GLU A 78 8.05 2.81 -26.99
C GLU A 78 9.33 3.41 -26.39
N ALA A 79 9.20 4.46 -25.58
CA ALA A 79 10.33 5.15 -24.95
C ALA A 79 11.08 4.26 -23.94
N LEU A 80 10.38 3.32 -23.29
CA LEU A 80 10.92 2.43 -22.27
C LEU A 80 11.24 1.01 -22.78
N GLY A 81 11.03 0.74 -24.08
CA GLY A 81 11.23 -0.60 -24.66
C GLY A 81 10.27 -1.67 -24.10
N LEU A 82 9.08 -1.26 -23.66
CA LEU A 82 8.06 -2.15 -23.11
C LEU A 82 7.15 -2.72 -24.19
N THR A 83 6.60 -3.88 -23.89
CA THR A 83 5.67 -4.65 -24.71
C THR A 83 4.65 -5.30 -23.79
N LEU A 84 3.51 -5.74 -24.33
CA LEU A 84 2.55 -6.52 -23.54
C LEU A 84 3.17 -7.81 -22.98
N SER A 85 4.18 -8.39 -23.66
CA SER A 85 4.85 -9.61 -23.19
C SER A 85 5.76 -9.42 -21.98
N ASN A 86 6.29 -8.22 -21.73
CA ASN A 86 7.22 -7.96 -20.64
C ASN A 86 6.71 -6.97 -19.59
N VAL A 87 5.69 -6.16 -19.85
CA VAL A 87 5.23 -5.15 -18.87
C VAL A 87 4.66 -5.76 -17.58
N PHE A 88 4.19 -7.00 -17.61
CA PHE A 88 3.75 -7.72 -16.41
C PHE A 88 4.87 -8.49 -15.69
N ASP A 89 6.11 -8.46 -16.21
CA ASP A 89 7.27 -8.94 -15.44
C ASP A 89 7.56 -7.96 -14.29
N PRO A 90 7.62 -8.42 -13.03
CA PRO A 90 7.72 -7.54 -11.87
C PRO A 90 8.90 -6.56 -11.95
N CYS A 91 10.12 -7.05 -12.21
CA CYS A 91 11.29 -6.17 -12.27
C CYS A 91 11.23 -5.22 -13.47
N THR A 92 10.82 -5.70 -14.64
CA THR A 92 10.66 -4.85 -15.82
C THR A 92 9.70 -3.68 -15.55
N ASN A 93 8.58 -3.95 -14.87
CA ASN A 93 7.60 -2.93 -14.51
C ASN A 93 8.13 -1.96 -13.46
N ILE A 94 8.80 -2.47 -12.42
CA ILE A 94 9.40 -1.65 -11.35
C ILE A 94 10.49 -0.74 -11.92
N GLN A 95 11.34 -1.23 -12.83
CA GLN A 95 12.36 -0.42 -13.49
C GLN A 95 11.75 0.70 -14.37
N ALA A 96 10.63 0.43 -15.02
CA ALA A 96 9.89 1.45 -15.76
C ALA A 96 9.34 2.52 -14.80
N ALA A 97 8.76 2.12 -13.68
CA ALA A 97 8.28 3.05 -12.65
C ALA A 97 9.44 3.88 -12.03
N ASP A 98 10.57 3.23 -11.73
CA ASP A 98 11.82 3.84 -11.23
C ASP A 98 12.26 4.97 -12.16
N LYS A 99 12.30 4.69 -13.47
CA LYS A 99 12.69 5.68 -14.48
C LYS A 99 11.71 6.84 -14.55
N ILE A 100 10.41 6.58 -14.61
CA ILE A 100 9.39 7.64 -14.73
C ILE A 100 9.39 8.53 -13.49
N LEU A 101 9.44 7.95 -12.29
CA LEU A 101 9.43 8.72 -11.05
C LEU A 101 10.74 9.52 -10.89
N SER A 102 11.89 8.93 -11.22
CA SER A 102 13.17 9.64 -11.23
C SER A 102 13.16 10.83 -12.20
N ASP A 103 12.62 10.67 -13.41
CA ASP A 103 12.49 11.76 -14.38
C ASP A 103 11.54 12.86 -13.90
N CYS A 104 10.42 12.48 -13.28
CA CYS A 104 9.51 13.44 -12.65
C CYS A 104 10.19 14.19 -11.50
N TYR A 105 10.98 13.50 -10.67
CA TYR A 105 11.71 14.11 -9.57
C TYR A 105 12.78 15.08 -10.05
N GLN A 106 13.57 14.72 -11.06
CA GLN A 106 14.58 15.60 -11.64
C GLN A 106 13.96 16.90 -12.19
N ARG A 107 12.81 16.79 -12.88
CA ARG A 107 12.08 17.98 -13.36
C ARG A 107 11.52 18.81 -12.21
N ALA A 108 10.96 18.18 -11.18
CA ALA A 108 10.40 18.86 -10.02
C ALA A 108 11.47 19.55 -9.17
N ALA A 109 12.61 18.90 -8.95
CA ALA A 109 13.76 19.43 -8.22
C ALA A 109 14.28 20.73 -8.85
N ALA A 110 14.24 20.84 -10.18
CA ALA A 110 14.61 22.07 -10.88
C ALA A 110 13.65 23.27 -10.62
N GLU A 111 12.43 23.02 -10.15
CA GLU A 111 11.41 24.05 -9.88
C GLU A 111 11.18 24.31 -8.38
N PHE A 112 11.28 23.26 -7.55
CA PHE A 112 10.88 23.30 -6.13
C PHE A 112 12.01 23.07 -5.13
N ASP A 113 13.25 23.00 -5.62
CA ASP A 113 14.45 22.54 -4.91
C ASP A 113 14.35 21.06 -4.47
N ASP A 114 15.51 20.40 -4.35
CA ASP A 114 15.62 19.00 -3.94
C ASP A 114 14.91 18.73 -2.59
N GLY A 115 14.43 17.50 -2.41
CA GLY A 115 13.85 17.00 -1.18
C GLY A 115 12.35 16.73 -1.27
N GLN A 116 11.66 16.82 -0.13
CA GLN A 116 10.29 16.33 0.00
C GLN A 116 9.28 17.08 -0.87
N ARG A 117 9.47 18.38 -1.09
CA ARG A 117 8.57 19.17 -1.94
C ARG A 117 8.67 18.76 -3.41
N ALA A 118 9.90 18.58 -3.92
CA ALA A 118 10.12 18.02 -5.25
C ALA A 118 9.56 16.60 -5.36
N LEU A 119 9.69 15.76 -4.32
CA LEU A 119 9.12 14.41 -4.34
C LEU A 119 7.58 14.41 -4.39
N GLN A 120 6.91 15.27 -3.62
CA GLN A 120 5.45 15.43 -3.71
C GLN A 120 5.01 15.88 -5.10
N ALA A 121 5.72 16.86 -5.69
CA ALA A 121 5.48 17.29 -7.07
C ALA A 121 5.80 16.18 -8.08
N ALA A 122 6.81 15.35 -7.83
CA ALA A 122 7.15 14.20 -8.66
C ALA A 122 6.04 13.14 -8.67
N PHE A 123 5.39 12.88 -7.54
CA PHE A 123 4.22 12.00 -7.47
C PHE A 123 3.03 12.57 -8.25
N SER A 124 2.77 13.88 -8.13
CA SER A 124 1.76 14.56 -8.96
C SER A 124 2.07 14.40 -10.46
N CYS A 125 3.34 14.53 -10.82
CA CYS A 125 3.85 14.32 -12.18
C CYS A 125 3.72 12.87 -12.64
N TYR A 126 4.01 11.89 -11.79
CA TYR A 126 3.84 10.47 -12.10
C TYR A 126 2.39 10.16 -12.45
N TYR A 127 1.47 10.66 -11.63
CA TYR A 127 0.03 10.47 -11.79
C TYR A 127 -0.56 11.16 -13.02
N SER A 128 -0.10 12.37 -13.36
CA SER A 128 -0.83 13.25 -14.29
C SER A 128 0.04 14.10 -15.22
N ASN A 129 1.34 13.83 -15.26
CA ASN A 129 2.36 14.54 -16.04
C ASN A 129 2.41 16.07 -15.82
N ASN A 130 2.00 16.55 -14.65
CA ASN A 130 2.19 17.93 -14.21
C ASN A 130 2.34 17.98 -12.68
N PHE A 131 2.81 19.10 -12.14
CA PHE A 131 3.13 19.20 -10.72
C PHE A 131 1.95 19.55 -9.81
N SER A 132 0.73 19.80 -10.33
CA SER A 132 -0.39 20.29 -9.52
C SER A 132 -1.56 19.32 -9.38
N ARG A 133 -1.92 18.57 -10.42
CA ARG A 133 -3.16 17.78 -10.46
C ARG A 133 -3.22 16.68 -9.39
N GLY A 134 -2.08 16.08 -9.01
CA GLY A 134 -2.04 15.08 -7.94
C GLY A 134 -2.34 15.61 -6.53
N PHE A 135 -2.44 16.93 -6.35
CA PHE A 135 -2.87 17.55 -5.09
C PHE A 135 -4.38 17.83 -5.04
N GLU A 136 -5.08 17.67 -6.15
CA GLU A 136 -6.53 17.83 -6.21
C GLU A 136 -7.22 16.49 -5.92
N PRO A 137 -8.39 16.50 -5.25
CA PRO A 137 -9.18 15.30 -5.03
C PRO A 137 -9.46 14.53 -6.33
N ASP A 138 -9.33 13.21 -6.28
CA ASP A 138 -9.57 12.33 -7.43
C ASP A 138 -10.18 10.97 -7.07
N ASP A 139 -10.40 10.68 -5.79
CA ASP A 139 -11.14 9.48 -5.35
C ASP A 139 -12.51 9.81 -4.73
N SER A 140 -13.30 8.77 -4.49
CA SER A 140 -14.66 8.87 -3.92
C SER A 140 -14.70 9.38 -2.48
N ASN A 141 -13.58 9.31 -1.76
CA ASN A 141 -13.44 9.79 -0.39
C ASN A 141 -12.94 11.25 -0.34
N GLY A 142 -12.69 11.87 -1.51
CA GLY A 142 -12.19 13.23 -1.61
C GLY A 142 -10.70 13.37 -1.32
N ASN A 143 -9.94 12.27 -1.30
CA ASN A 143 -8.49 12.36 -1.20
C ASN A 143 -7.89 12.62 -2.58
N SER A 144 -6.79 13.37 -2.58
CA SER A 144 -5.89 13.51 -3.71
C SER A 144 -4.90 12.35 -3.80
N TYR A 145 -4.31 12.16 -4.98
CA TYR A 145 -3.27 11.17 -5.19
C TYR A 145 -2.10 11.31 -4.21
N VAL A 146 -1.58 12.53 -4.00
CA VAL A 146 -0.46 12.76 -3.08
C VAL A 146 -0.84 12.45 -1.63
N GLN A 147 -2.10 12.67 -1.23
CA GLN A 147 -2.59 12.25 0.09
C GLN A 147 -2.64 10.72 0.23
N ARG A 148 -3.04 9.99 -0.81
CA ARG A 148 -3.00 8.51 -0.79
C ARG A 148 -1.58 7.98 -0.66
N VAL A 149 -0.61 8.59 -1.35
CA VAL A 149 0.82 8.27 -1.20
C VAL A 149 1.29 8.50 0.23
N ALA A 150 0.98 9.66 0.81
CA ALA A 150 1.35 9.96 2.20
C ALA A 150 0.73 8.97 3.19
N ALA A 151 -0.57 8.65 3.05
CA ALA A 151 -1.26 7.71 3.92
C ALA A 151 -0.74 6.26 3.78
N SER A 152 -0.36 5.85 2.57
CA SER A 152 0.21 4.52 2.31
C SER A 152 1.56 4.32 3.03
N HIS A 153 2.36 5.39 3.15
CA HIS A 153 3.61 5.39 3.91
C HIS A 153 3.39 5.29 5.44
N GLU A 154 2.25 5.76 5.96
CA GLU A 154 1.96 5.81 7.41
C GLU A 154 1.47 4.47 8.00
N ARG A 155 1.65 3.34 7.31
CA ARG A 155 1.23 2.02 7.82
C ARG A 155 1.75 1.79 9.25
N LEU A 156 0.84 1.38 10.13
CA LEU A 156 1.04 1.18 11.57
C LEU A 156 2.41 0.53 11.88
N SER A 157 3.26 1.27 12.58
CA SER A 157 4.47 0.70 13.18
C SER A 157 4.07 -0.12 14.39
N VAL A 158 4.18 -1.45 14.31
CA VAL A 158 4.09 -2.30 15.50
C VAL A 158 5.28 -1.93 16.40
N PRO A 159 5.06 -1.45 17.63
CA PRO A 159 6.15 -1.08 18.52
C PRO A 159 6.95 -2.33 18.93
N GLN A 160 8.19 -2.13 19.36
CA GLN A 160 8.96 -3.21 19.97
C GLN A 160 8.22 -3.80 21.18
N ILE A 161 8.36 -5.12 21.37
CA ILE A 161 7.84 -5.80 22.56
C ILE A 161 8.53 -5.21 23.79
N ASN A 162 7.76 -4.46 24.57
CA ASN A 162 8.19 -3.84 25.82
C ASN A 162 7.24 -4.20 26.99
N PHE A 163 6.44 -5.25 26.84
CA PHE A 163 5.61 -5.78 27.92
C PHE A 163 6.25 -7.04 28.49
N ASP A 164 6.18 -7.18 29.81
CA ASP A 164 6.63 -8.35 30.55
C ASP A 164 5.44 -9.23 30.93
N ARG A 165 5.74 -10.44 31.42
CA ARG A 165 4.71 -11.37 31.91
C ARG A 165 3.84 -10.76 33.02
N SER A 166 4.39 -9.82 33.79
CA SER A 166 3.67 -9.10 34.86
C SER A 166 2.60 -8.14 34.33
N ASP A 167 2.70 -7.73 33.07
CA ASP A 167 1.76 -6.78 32.44
C ASP A 167 0.55 -7.50 31.83
N ILE A 168 0.49 -8.82 31.98
CA ILE A 168 -0.57 -9.68 31.44
C ILE A 168 -1.53 -10.04 32.59
N ASP A 169 -2.71 -9.43 32.58
CA ASP A 169 -3.81 -9.86 33.45
C ASP A 169 -4.34 -11.23 33.00
N ASP A 170 -3.87 -12.29 33.67
CA ASP A 170 -4.38 -13.65 33.46
C ASP A 170 -5.79 -13.72 34.11
N HIS A 171 -6.84 -13.40 33.34
CA HIS A 171 -8.23 -13.62 33.75
C HIS A 171 -8.55 -15.12 33.80
N ARG A 172 -7.92 -15.83 34.73
CA ARG A 172 -8.37 -17.15 35.17
C ARG A 172 -9.56 -16.95 36.08
N GLY A 173 -10.74 -17.21 35.53
CA GLY A 173 -11.97 -17.31 36.31
C GLY A 173 -11.80 -18.27 37.50
N GLY A 174 -12.20 -17.80 38.68
CA GLY A 174 -12.23 -18.58 39.91
C GLY A 174 -12.52 -17.71 41.14
N GLU A 175 -13.80 -17.64 41.53
CA GLU A 175 -14.24 -17.10 42.82
C GLU A 175 -13.60 -17.86 44.00
N THR A 176 -13.19 -17.16 45.07
CA THR A 176 -13.69 -17.34 46.46
C THR A 176 -12.93 -16.48 47.51
N SER A 177 -13.69 -15.56 48.12
CA SER A 177 -13.70 -15.10 49.53
C SER A 177 -12.44 -14.71 50.34
N LYS A 178 -12.41 -13.39 50.67
CA LYS A 178 -12.23 -12.72 51.98
C LYS A 178 -11.05 -13.13 52.91
N GLN A 179 -10.17 -12.17 53.23
CA GLN A 179 -10.24 -11.43 54.51
C GLN A 179 -9.28 -10.22 54.54
N ASP A 180 -9.68 -9.28 55.39
CA ASP A 180 -9.26 -7.89 55.61
C ASP A 180 -7.92 -7.75 56.35
N ASP A 181 -7.25 -6.62 56.15
CA ASP A 181 -6.62 -5.75 57.16
C ASP A 181 -5.38 -5.01 56.62
N GLY A 182 -5.45 -3.67 56.55
CA GLY A 182 -4.25 -2.82 56.63
C GLY A 182 -4.19 -1.59 55.73
N ASN A 183 -4.79 -0.49 56.20
CA ASN A 183 -4.83 0.84 55.62
C ASN A 183 -3.44 1.46 55.31
N THR A 184 -3.23 2.00 54.10
CA THR A 184 -2.40 3.19 53.86
C THR A 184 -2.95 3.94 52.63
N GLU A 185 -3.21 5.22 52.82
CA GLU A 185 -3.94 6.12 51.91
C GLU A 185 -3.11 6.53 50.68
N GLU A 186 -3.64 6.33 49.47
CA GLU A 186 -3.24 7.06 48.25
C GLU A 186 -4.49 7.54 47.46
N GLU A 187 -4.38 8.75 46.92
CA GLU A 187 -5.36 9.57 46.18
C GLU A 187 -5.92 8.90 44.90
N PRO A 188 -7.09 9.32 44.36
CA PRO A 188 -7.97 8.44 43.60
C PRO A 188 -7.53 8.22 42.15
N HIS A 189 -7.36 6.95 41.78
CA HIS A 189 -7.26 6.51 40.39
C HIS A 189 -8.63 6.61 39.69
N LYS A 190 -8.60 7.22 38.50
CA LYS A 190 -9.75 7.40 37.62
C LYS A 190 -10.21 6.04 37.09
N GLU A 191 -11.44 5.67 37.42
CA GLU A 191 -12.10 4.43 37.01
C GLU A 191 -12.11 4.31 35.47
N ILE A 192 -11.40 3.30 34.93
CA ILE A 192 -11.49 2.96 33.50
C ILE A 192 -12.73 2.10 33.34
N ARG A 193 -13.69 2.59 32.54
CA ARG A 193 -14.91 1.87 32.20
C ARG A 193 -14.56 0.57 31.46
N ALA A 194 -15.07 -0.55 31.97
CA ALA A 194 -15.07 -1.82 31.26
C ALA A 194 -15.72 -1.68 29.88
N ILE A 195 -15.09 -2.28 28.86
CA ILE A 195 -15.73 -2.49 27.57
C ILE A 195 -16.64 -3.71 27.73
N GLU A 196 -17.90 -3.48 28.03
CA GLU A 196 -18.94 -4.51 27.95
C GLU A 196 -19.63 -4.46 26.58
N ASN A 197 -19.96 -5.65 26.09
CA ASN A 197 -20.72 -6.01 24.89
C ASN A 197 -19.90 -6.29 23.62
N PHE A 198 -19.20 -7.42 23.61
CA PHE A 198 -19.12 -8.26 22.41
C PHE A 198 -19.98 -9.51 22.70
N GLU A 199 -21.24 -9.48 22.25
CA GLU A 199 -22.07 -10.68 22.27
C GLU A 199 -21.43 -11.76 21.42
N SER A 200 -21.25 -12.92 22.03
CA SER A 200 -20.71 -14.12 21.39
C SER A 200 -21.70 -14.64 20.35
N SER A 201 -21.26 -14.70 19.10
CA SER A 201 -21.75 -15.71 18.17
C SER A 201 -20.63 -16.71 17.95
N GLU A 202 -20.73 -17.85 18.62
CA GLU A 202 -19.88 -19.00 18.41
C GLU A 202 -19.99 -19.47 16.96
N LYS A 203 -18.86 -19.46 16.22
CA LYS A 203 -18.32 -20.56 15.41
C LYS A 203 -17.23 -20.04 14.47
N GLY A 204 -16.00 -20.50 14.68
CA GLY A 204 -14.88 -20.31 13.76
C GLY A 204 -13.58 -20.06 14.51
N GLY A 205 -12.81 -21.12 14.77
CA GLY A 205 -11.46 -21.00 15.32
C GLY A 205 -10.58 -20.26 14.33
N TRP A 206 -9.92 -19.20 14.80
CA TRP A 206 -8.89 -18.48 14.06
C TRP A 206 -7.55 -19.15 14.35
N ASP A 207 -7.06 -19.96 13.41
CA ASP A 207 -5.68 -20.47 13.40
C ASP A 207 -4.95 -19.81 12.22
N VAL A 208 -3.86 -19.09 12.51
CA VAL A 208 -3.13 -18.23 11.57
C VAL A 208 -1.93 -18.96 10.94
N PHE A 209 -1.67 -20.24 11.28
CA PHE A 209 -0.41 -20.91 10.93
C PHE A 209 -0.51 -22.31 10.29
N GLN A 210 -1.67 -22.78 9.82
CA GLN A 210 -1.82 -24.14 9.27
C GLN A 210 -1.64 -24.32 7.75
N ASP A 211 -1.57 -23.26 6.94
CA ASP A 211 -1.54 -23.41 5.45
C ASP A 211 -0.14 -23.40 4.79
N PHE A 212 0.94 -23.63 5.55
CA PHE A 212 2.28 -23.81 4.99
C PHE A 212 2.81 -25.24 5.15
N THR A 213 2.07 -26.24 4.67
CA THR A 213 2.65 -27.53 4.23
C THR A 213 1.68 -28.26 3.29
N GLY A 214 2.08 -28.50 2.04
CA GLY A 214 1.42 -29.47 1.15
C GLY A 214 1.33 -29.04 -0.31
#